data_AF-A0A077P2N3-F1
#
_entry.id   AF-A0A077P2N3-F1
#
_cell.length_a   1.000
_cell.length_b   1.000
_cell.length_c   1.000
_cell.angle_alpha   90.00
_cell.angle_beta   90.00
_cell.angle_gamma   90.00
#
_symmetry.space_group_name_H-M   'P 1'
#
loop_
_entity.id
_entity.type
_entity.pdbx_description
1 polymer ?
#
loop_
_entity_poly.entity_id
_entity_poly.type
_entity_poly.pdbx_seq_one_letter_code
_entity_poly.pdbx_strand_id
1 'polypeptide(L)'
;MTINADLQRLEVGNKALLFSVDGSAFGGPELYFHNHTIPYTEAELENLDDLPTKSIWWQGVEYKPWPVRIEGLEVNSDGRTVSPTLSVANLDGTISAMCLPDSIPNRNQCLVFARTETSGAAIGMTHDKVIVNNDVACEVYVVIFSSGFPLQSPDWGVAIYNGAGRMTYSSYYTPFFMGEMIPVRKGSGSASNIAKPMVQVNQLAKLVESKGRGYFWFFDSGFSFSGNAIWVSHVGKADSEHFQRDWFSYRPIDYDIYAINFDDYF
;
A
#
# COMPACT_ATOMS: atom_id res chain seq x y z
N MET A 1 -38.34 -14.86 -32.93
CA MET A 1 -37.28 -14.25 -32.09
C MET A 1 -37.87 -12.95 -31.56
N THR A 2 -38.23 -12.91 -30.29
CA THR A 2 -38.92 -11.76 -29.70
C THR A 2 -37.89 -10.97 -28.91
N ILE A 3 -37.62 -9.73 -29.32
CA ILE A 3 -36.80 -8.80 -28.54
C ILE A 3 -37.66 -8.37 -27.34
N ASN A 4 -37.13 -8.49 -26.12
CA ASN A 4 -37.87 -8.15 -24.90
C ASN A 4 -38.22 -6.66 -24.90
N ALA A 5 -39.49 -6.33 -24.64
CA ALA A 5 -40.03 -4.97 -24.69
C ALA A 5 -39.30 -3.96 -23.78
N ASP A 6 -38.62 -4.45 -22.74
CA ASP A 6 -37.81 -3.62 -21.85
C ASP A 6 -36.54 -3.06 -22.51
N LEU A 7 -36.01 -3.71 -23.55
CA LEU A 7 -34.88 -3.19 -24.35
C LEU A 7 -35.29 -2.03 -25.27
N GLN A 8 -36.59 -1.79 -25.47
CA GLN A 8 -37.13 -0.79 -26.40
C GLN A 8 -37.72 0.45 -25.70
N ARG A 9 -37.65 0.54 -24.37
CA ARG A 9 -38.10 1.73 -23.62
C ARG A 9 -37.00 2.79 -23.59
N LEU A 10 -37.39 4.05 -23.80
CA LEU A 10 -36.48 5.22 -23.81
C LEU A 10 -35.92 5.59 -22.42
N GLU A 11 -36.50 5.03 -21.35
CA GLU A 11 -35.92 5.09 -20.02
C GLU A 11 -35.12 3.82 -19.79
N VAL A 12 -33.81 3.92 -20.02
CA VAL A 12 -32.89 2.86 -19.60
C VAL A 12 -33.01 2.77 -18.09
N GLY A 13 -33.50 1.64 -17.57
CA GLY A 13 -33.50 1.35 -16.14
C GLY A 13 -32.11 1.61 -15.53
N ASN A 14 -32.07 1.94 -14.24
CA ASN A 14 -30.85 2.32 -13.51
C ASN A 14 -29.63 1.50 -13.96
N LYS A 15 -28.69 2.14 -14.67
CA LYS A 15 -27.47 1.49 -15.12
C LYS A 15 -26.57 1.23 -13.92
N ALA A 16 -26.18 -0.02 -13.74
CA ALA A 16 -25.09 -0.39 -12.83
C ALA A 16 -23.80 -0.60 -13.65
N LEU A 17 -22.72 0.04 -13.22
CA LEU A 17 -21.38 -0.25 -13.72
C LEU A 17 -20.73 -1.29 -12.83
N LEU A 18 -20.36 -2.41 -13.44
CA LEU A 18 -19.61 -3.49 -12.82
C LEU A 18 -18.22 -3.49 -13.41
N PHE A 19 -17.22 -3.74 -12.58
CA PHE A 19 -15.82 -3.74 -12.95
C PHE A 19 -15.18 -5.07 -12.57
N SER A 20 -14.37 -5.59 -13.49
CA SER A 20 -13.52 -6.76 -13.27
C SER A 20 -12.07 -6.35 -13.56
N VAL A 21 -11.17 -6.57 -12.61
CA VAL A 21 -9.73 -6.35 -12.78
C VAL A 21 -9.02 -7.68 -12.64
N ASP A 22 -8.36 -8.11 -13.70
CA ASP A 22 -7.51 -9.29 -13.70
C ASP A 22 -6.12 -8.94 -13.15
N GLY A 23 -5.82 -9.48 -11.97
CA GLY A 23 -4.53 -9.35 -11.30
C GLY A 23 -3.52 -10.45 -11.60
N SER A 24 -3.85 -11.41 -12.46
CA SER A 24 -3.06 -12.63 -12.68
C SER A 24 -1.61 -12.35 -13.10
N ALA A 25 -1.38 -11.28 -13.87
CA ALA A 25 -0.05 -10.84 -14.28
C ALA A 25 0.89 -10.50 -13.09
N PHE A 26 0.32 -10.15 -11.94
CA PHE A 26 1.04 -9.84 -10.71
C PHE A 26 0.94 -10.96 -9.66
N GLY A 27 0.40 -12.13 -10.03
CA GLY A 27 0.12 -13.24 -9.12
C GLY A 27 -1.12 -13.02 -8.24
N GLY A 28 -1.93 -12.00 -8.54
CA GLY A 28 -3.12 -11.66 -7.77
C GLY A 28 -4.40 -12.32 -8.28
N PRO A 29 -5.48 -12.32 -7.47
CA PRO A 29 -6.79 -12.80 -7.89
C PRO A 29 -7.46 -11.85 -8.90
N GLU A 30 -8.50 -12.33 -9.57
CA GLU A 30 -9.45 -11.44 -10.25
C GLU A 30 -10.32 -10.72 -9.21
N LEU A 31 -10.38 -9.39 -9.32
CA LEU A 31 -11.18 -8.55 -8.42
C LEU A 31 -12.45 -8.07 -9.12
N TYR A 32 -13.56 -8.14 -8.41
CA TYR A 32 -14.89 -7.79 -8.91
C TYR A 32 -15.53 -6.74 -8.01
N PHE A 33 -15.85 -5.56 -8.56
CA PHE A 33 -16.34 -4.43 -7.78
C PHE A 33 -17.40 -3.59 -8.49
N HIS A 34 -18.20 -2.86 -7.71
CA HIS A 34 -19.16 -1.86 -8.18
C HIS A 34 -19.19 -0.63 -7.27
N ASN A 35 -19.51 0.53 -7.86
CA ASN A 35 -19.79 1.77 -7.12
C ASN A 35 -21.30 2.10 -7.05
N HIS A 36 -22.15 1.17 -7.50
CA HIS A 36 -23.59 1.39 -7.53
C HIS A 36 -24.20 1.45 -6.13
N THR A 37 -24.94 2.53 -5.84
CA THR A 37 -25.63 2.72 -4.57
C THR A 37 -26.92 1.90 -4.53
N ILE A 38 -26.99 0.92 -3.63
CA ILE A 38 -28.19 0.11 -3.40
C ILE A 38 -28.94 0.67 -2.19
N PRO A 39 -30.21 1.11 -2.34
CA PRO A 39 -31.00 1.62 -1.22
C PRO A 39 -31.18 0.58 -0.10
N TYR A 40 -31.22 1.07 1.14
CA TYR A 40 -31.62 0.27 2.30
C TYR A 40 -33.14 0.10 2.34
N THR A 41 -33.59 -1.07 2.80
CA THR A 41 -34.98 -1.34 3.11
C THR A 41 -35.32 -0.79 4.49
N GLU A 42 -36.61 -0.58 4.78
CA GLU A 42 -37.06 -0.06 6.07
C GLU A 42 -36.58 -0.92 7.26
N ALA A 43 -36.57 -2.25 7.10
CA ALA A 43 -36.09 -3.18 8.13
C ALA A 43 -34.58 -3.04 8.40
N GLU A 44 -33.77 -2.76 7.38
CA GLU A 44 -32.32 -2.53 7.55
C GLU A 44 -32.02 -1.18 8.22
N LEU A 45 -32.94 -0.22 8.12
CA LEU A 45 -32.80 1.09 8.77
C LEU A 45 -33.18 1.09 10.26
N GLU A 46 -33.66 -0.04 10.80
CA GLU A 46 -33.96 -0.17 12.23
C GLU A 46 -32.69 -0.14 13.11
N ASN A 47 -31.54 -0.52 12.54
CA ASN A 47 -30.24 -0.47 13.22
C ASN A 47 -29.23 0.38 12.44
N LEU A 48 -29.24 1.69 12.71
CA LEU A 48 -28.39 2.67 12.01
C LEU A 48 -26.88 2.48 12.31
N ASP A 49 -26.53 1.79 13.39
CA ASP A 49 -25.14 1.53 13.77
C ASP A 49 -24.52 0.33 12.99
N ASP A 50 -25.35 -0.46 12.30
CA ASP A 50 -24.93 -1.65 11.54
C ASP A 50 -25.60 -1.72 10.16
N LEU A 51 -25.29 -0.74 9.30
CA LEU A 51 -25.78 -0.72 7.92
C LEU A 51 -24.88 -1.57 7.01
N PRO A 52 -25.37 -2.71 6.47
CA PRO A 52 -24.53 -3.60 5.68
C PRO A 52 -24.19 -3.01 4.32
N THR A 53 -22.94 -3.13 3.89
CA THR A 53 -22.59 -2.85 2.49
C THR A 53 -23.09 -3.97 1.59
N LYS A 54 -23.82 -3.63 0.51
CA LYS A 54 -24.51 -4.62 -0.34
C LYS A 54 -23.73 -4.94 -1.61
N SER A 55 -23.46 -6.22 -1.86
CA SER A 55 -22.86 -6.73 -3.10
C SER A 55 -23.89 -6.86 -4.23
N ILE A 56 -23.41 -6.85 -5.48
CA ILE A 56 -24.20 -7.21 -6.67
C ILE A 56 -23.77 -8.59 -7.16
N TRP A 57 -24.72 -9.51 -7.36
CA TRP A 57 -24.44 -10.82 -7.96
C TRP A 57 -24.87 -10.82 -9.42
N TRP A 58 -23.93 -11.11 -10.33
CA TRP A 58 -24.19 -11.14 -11.77
C TRP A 58 -23.43 -12.29 -12.43
N GLN A 59 -24.12 -13.09 -13.25
CA GLN A 59 -23.60 -14.31 -13.87
C GLN A 59 -22.92 -15.29 -12.89
N GLY A 60 -23.38 -15.33 -11.63
CA GLY A 60 -22.81 -16.19 -10.60
C GLY A 60 -21.53 -15.64 -9.95
N VAL A 61 -21.11 -14.42 -10.31
CA VAL A 61 -19.96 -13.73 -9.72
C VAL A 61 -20.45 -12.63 -8.77
N GLU A 62 -19.84 -12.55 -7.60
CA GLU A 62 -20.08 -11.50 -6.63
C GLU A 62 -19.21 -10.27 -6.94
N TYR A 63 -19.85 -9.12 -7.09
CA TYR A 63 -19.20 -7.81 -7.17
C TYR A 63 -19.33 -7.11 -5.83
N LYS A 64 -18.20 -6.75 -5.22
CA LYS A 64 -18.16 -6.08 -3.92
C LYS A 64 -18.37 -4.56 -4.04
N PRO A 65 -18.96 -3.90 -3.02
CA PRO A 65 -19.27 -2.47 -3.05
C PRO A 65 -18.03 -1.61 -2.72
N TRP A 66 -17.13 -1.43 -3.69
CA TRP A 66 -15.93 -0.61 -3.50
C TRP A 66 -16.07 0.75 -4.17
N PRO A 67 -15.66 1.85 -3.50
CA PRO A 67 -15.54 3.15 -4.14
C PRO A 67 -14.60 3.07 -5.34
N VAL A 68 -15.15 3.30 -6.53
CA VAL A 68 -14.45 3.19 -7.81
C VAL A 68 -14.80 4.39 -8.67
N ARG A 69 -13.79 4.96 -9.33
CA ARG A 69 -13.90 6.05 -10.27
C ARG A 69 -13.12 5.69 -11.53
N ILE A 70 -13.75 5.84 -12.69
CA ILE A 70 -13.11 5.65 -13.99
C ILE A 70 -13.28 6.92 -14.82
N GLU A 71 -12.20 7.39 -15.41
CA GLU A 71 -12.17 8.59 -16.26
C GLU A 71 -11.39 8.32 -17.54
N GLY A 72 -11.65 9.09 -18.59
CA GLY A 72 -10.88 9.00 -19.85
C GLY A 72 -11.20 7.77 -20.69
N LEU A 73 -12.37 7.15 -20.52
CA LEU A 73 -12.94 6.19 -21.47
C LEU A 73 -13.44 6.92 -22.73
N GLU A 74 -12.53 7.57 -23.45
CA GLU A 74 -12.84 8.24 -24.71
C GLU A 74 -12.56 7.30 -25.89
N VAL A 75 -13.36 7.41 -26.96
CA VAL A 75 -13.08 6.72 -28.21
C VAL A 75 -12.79 7.78 -29.26
N ASN A 76 -11.51 7.96 -29.57
CA ASN A 76 -11.07 8.93 -30.56
C ASN A 76 -11.01 8.27 -31.95
N SER A 77 -11.54 8.94 -32.97
CA SER A 77 -11.51 8.46 -34.36
C SER A 77 -10.16 8.68 -35.04
N ASP A 78 -9.25 9.39 -34.36
CA ASP A 78 -7.98 9.89 -34.92
C ASP A 78 -6.79 8.93 -34.69
N GLY A 79 -7.04 7.72 -34.18
CA GLY A 79 -6.03 6.69 -33.95
C GLY A 79 -5.07 6.93 -32.78
N ARG A 80 -5.28 7.99 -31.98
CA ARG A 80 -4.51 8.23 -30.75
C ARG A 80 -4.98 7.29 -29.63
N THR A 81 -4.02 6.64 -28.98
CA THR A 81 -4.27 5.81 -27.80
C THR A 81 -4.84 6.68 -26.68
N VAL A 82 -5.98 6.29 -26.13
CA VAL A 82 -6.54 6.90 -24.91
C VAL A 82 -5.96 6.21 -23.69
N SER A 83 -5.74 6.98 -22.62
CA SER A 83 -5.20 6.48 -21.34
C SER A 83 -6.26 6.64 -20.26
N PRO A 84 -7.23 5.71 -20.16
CA PRO A 84 -8.22 5.76 -19.10
C PRO A 84 -7.54 5.61 -17.74
N THR A 85 -8.03 6.33 -16.75
CA THR A 85 -7.57 6.22 -15.36
C THR A 85 -8.64 5.54 -14.53
N LEU A 86 -8.27 4.46 -13.85
CA LEU A 86 -9.11 3.75 -12.90
C LEU A 86 -8.56 3.98 -11.48
N SER A 87 -9.38 4.53 -10.60
CA SER A 87 -9.09 4.68 -9.18
C SER A 87 -10.01 3.78 -8.37
N VAL A 88 -9.44 2.89 -7.56
CA VAL A 88 -10.18 1.95 -6.72
C VAL A 88 -9.70 2.11 -5.27
N ALA A 89 -10.63 2.22 -4.33
CA ALA A 89 -10.29 2.22 -2.92
C ALA A 89 -9.82 0.83 -2.47
N ASN A 90 -8.61 0.75 -1.92
CA ASN A 90 -8.04 -0.49 -1.39
C ASN A 90 -8.52 -0.75 0.05
N LEU A 91 -9.82 -1.01 0.22
CA LEU A 91 -10.47 -1.07 1.54
C LEU A 91 -10.00 -2.23 2.43
N ASP A 92 -9.51 -3.32 1.83
CA ASP A 92 -9.10 -4.55 2.52
C ASP A 92 -7.59 -4.84 2.40
N GLY A 93 -6.82 -3.92 1.80
CA GLY A 93 -5.38 -4.11 1.59
C GLY A 93 -5.02 -5.01 0.41
N THR A 94 -5.99 -5.69 -0.22
CA THR A 94 -5.76 -6.71 -1.26
C THR A 94 -5.01 -6.16 -2.47
N ILE A 95 -5.35 -4.97 -2.95
CA ILE A 95 -4.70 -4.36 -4.12
C ILE A 95 -3.22 -4.05 -3.81
N SER A 96 -2.93 -3.47 -2.64
CA SER A 96 -1.55 -3.21 -2.20
C SER A 96 -0.76 -4.52 -1.99
N ALA A 97 -1.40 -5.59 -1.53
CA ALA A 97 -0.76 -6.89 -1.42
C ALA A 97 -0.42 -7.51 -2.79
N MET A 98 -1.28 -7.31 -3.80
CA MET A 98 -1.06 -7.74 -5.20
C MET A 98 0.08 -6.98 -5.89
N CYS A 99 0.44 -5.78 -5.43
CA CYS A 99 1.60 -5.06 -5.95
C CYS A 99 2.94 -5.72 -5.57
N LEU A 100 2.94 -6.77 -4.74
CA LEU A 100 4.13 -7.55 -4.38
C LEU A 100 4.04 -8.95 -5.00
N PRO A 101 4.89 -9.31 -5.97
CA PRO A 101 4.82 -10.61 -6.62
C PRO A 101 4.97 -11.76 -5.63
N ASP A 102 4.07 -12.75 -5.69
CA ASP A 102 4.22 -14.01 -4.93
C ASP A 102 5.48 -14.81 -5.33
N SER A 103 6.07 -14.47 -6.49
CA SER A 103 7.33 -15.03 -6.97
C SER A 103 8.57 -14.52 -6.22
N ILE A 104 8.45 -13.56 -5.30
CA ILE A 104 9.58 -13.10 -4.48
C ILE A 104 10.07 -14.30 -3.63
N PRO A 105 11.31 -14.80 -3.86
CA PRO A 105 11.86 -15.90 -3.07
C PRO A 105 11.93 -15.49 -1.60
N ASN A 106 11.77 -16.43 -0.66
CA ASN A 106 11.94 -16.18 0.79
C ASN A 106 11.23 -14.91 1.32
N ARG A 107 10.02 -14.62 0.81
CA ARG A 107 9.23 -13.42 1.14
C ARG A 107 9.11 -13.14 2.65
N ASN A 108 9.09 -14.19 3.47
CA ASN A 108 8.98 -14.08 4.93
C ASN A 108 10.21 -13.44 5.60
N GLN A 109 11.37 -13.43 4.94
CA GLN A 109 12.65 -12.92 5.46
C GLN A 109 13.13 -11.66 4.72
N CYS A 110 12.24 -11.01 3.97
CA CYS A 110 12.62 -9.84 3.19
C CYS A 110 12.80 -8.59 4.06
N LEU A 111 13.72 -7.73 3.63
CA LEU A 111 13.82 -6.36 4.11
C LEU A 111 13.01 -5.47 3.16
N VAL A 112 12.16 -4.62 3.72
CA VAL A 112 11.32 -3.69 2.97
C VAL A 112 11.75 -2.28 3.33
N PHE A 113 12.21 -1.54 2.32
CA PHE A 113 12.53 -0.12 2.43
C PHE A 113 11.48 0.64 1.65
N ALA A 114 10.98 1.73 2.23
CA ALA A 114 10.02 2.56 1.55
C ALA A 114 10.23 4.04 1.85
N ARG A 115 9.67 4.86 0.97
CA ARG A 115 9.54 6.31 1.13
C ARG A 115 8.38 6.85 0.32
N THR A 116 8.01 8.08 0.59
CA THR A 116 7.13 8.88 -0.25
C THR A 116 7.77 10.25 -0.49
N GLU A 117 7.61 10.78 -1.70
CA GLU A 117 7.94 12.17 -2.03
C GLU A 117 6.71 13.09 -1.91
N THR A 118 5.55 12.53 -1.58
CA THR A 118 4.31 13.29 -1.44
C THR A 118 4.37 14.14 -0.18
N SER A 119 4.37 15.46 -0.35
CA SER A 119 4.40 16.42 0.76
C SER A 119 3.25 16.18 1.74
N GLY A 120 3.57 16.09 3.03
CA GLY A 120 2.58 15.87 4.10
C GLY A 120 2.12 14.43 4.26
N ALA A 121 2.53 13.52 3.36
CA ALA A 121 2.27 12.10 3.51
C ALA A 121 3.27 11.47 4.49
N ALA A 122 2.76 10.60 5.34
CA ALA A 122 3.54 9.67 6.13
C ALA A 122 3.19 8.25 5.69
N ILE A 123 4.18 7.37 5.69
CA ILE A 123 4.00 5.96 5.35
C ILE A 123 4.57 5.06 6.45
N GLY A 124 3.88 3.98 6.74
CA GLY A 124 4.31 2.96 7.69
C GLY A 124 3.85 1.59 7.24
N MET A 125 4.07 0.60 8.09
CA MET A 125 3.65 -0.78 7.83
C MET A 125 3.06 -1.38 9.09
N THR A 126 1.89 -2.00 8.98
CA THR A 126 1.25 -2.69 10.09
C THR A 126 1.95 -4.02 10.39
N HIS A 127 1.60 -4.64 11.52
CA HIS A 127 2.08 -5.99 11.87
C HIS A 127 1.78 -7.02 10.77
N ASP A 128 0.64 -6.87 10.10
CA ASP A 128 0.19 -7.75 9.01
C ASP A 128 0.86 -7.43 7.66
N LYS A 129 1.93 -6.62 7.68
CA LYS A 129 2.72 -6.24 6.51
C LYS A 129 1.94 -5.43 5.47
N VAL A 130 0.93 -4.68 5.92
CA VAL A 130 0.16 -3.78 5.07
C VAL A 130 0.76 -2.37 5.15
N ILE A 131 1.09 -1.77 4.00
CA ILE A 131 1.51 -0.37 3.94
C ILE A 131 0.31 0.51 4.26
N VAL A 132 0.50 1.42 5.21
CA VAL A 132 -0.51 2.40 5.64
C VAL A 132 0.05 3.81 5.55
N ASN A 133 -0.84 4.78 5.40
CA ASN A 133 -0.51 6.21 5.40
C ASN A 133 -1.38 6.98 6.39
N ASN A 134 -1.20 8.29 6.44
CA ASN A 134 -1.99 9.23 7.22
C ASN A 134 -3.21 9.79 6.45
N ASP A 135 -3.89 8.96 5.65
CA ASP A 135 -5.02 9.34 4.79
C ASP A 135 -4.71 10.43 3.73
N VAL A 136 -3.42 10.66 3.46
CA VAL A 136 -2.96 11.55 2.38
C VAL A 136 -2.71 10.71 1.13
N ALA A 137 -3.47 10.94 0.06
CA ALA A 137 -3.22 10.28 -1.23
C ALA A 137 -1.76 10.52 -1.66
N CYS A 138 -0.98 9.44 -1.77
CA CYS A 138 0.46 9.53 -1.95
C CYS A 138 1.02 8.42 -2.83
N GLU A 139 2.16 8.70 -3.44
CA GLU A 139 2.98 7.70 -4.11
C GLU A 139 3.95 7.09 -3.10
N VAL A 140 4.06 5.76 -3.13
CA VAL A 140 4.98 5.02 -2.26
C VAL A 140 5.97 4.27 -3.12
N TYR A 141 7.24 4.56 -2.91
CA TYR A 141 8.36 3.87 -3.55
C TYR A 141 8.83 2.77 -2.62
N VAL A 142 8.86 1.53 -3.10
CA VAL A 142 9.16 0.34 -2.29
C VAL A 142 10.30 -0.45 -2.92
N VAL A 143 11.33 -0.73 -2.13
CA VAL A 143 12.43 -1.64 -2.49
C VAL A 143 12.40 -2.84 -1.54
N ILE A 144 12.43 -4.03 -2.11
CA ILE A 144 12.40 -5.29 -1.37
C ILE A 144 13.68 -6.05 -1.63
N PHE A 145 14.39 -6.39 -0.56
CA PHE A 145 15.53 -7.29 -0.61
C PHE A 145 15.17 -8.62 -0.01
N SER A 146 15.25 -9.66 -0.84
CA SER A 146 15.24 -11.04 -0.40
C SER A 146 16.65 -11.61 -0.42
N SER A 147 16.91 -12.62 0.41
CA SER A 147 18.17 -13.34 0.44
C SER A 147 17.93 -14.83 0.70
N GLY A 148 18.99 -15.65 0.55
CA GLY A 148 18.93 -17.08 0.87
C GLY A 148 18.31 -17.96 -0.23
N PHE A 149 18.31 -17.50 -1.48
CA PHE A 149 17.85 -18.26 -2.63
C PHE A 149 18.98 -18.42 -3.67
N PRO A 150 18.98 -19.49 -4.48
CA PRO A 150 19.96 -19.65 -5.54
C PRO A 150 19.74 -18.62 -6.65
N LEU A 151 20.83 -17.95 -7.08
CA LEU A 151 20.76 -16.97 -8.17
C LEU A 151 20.54 -17.67 -9.52
N GLN A 152 19.74 -17.04 -10.36
CA GLN A 152 19.55 -17.47 -11.75
C GLN A 152 20.66 -16.92 -12.64
N SER A 153 21.16 -17.76 -13.54
CA SER A 153 22.07 -17.33 -14.59
C SER A 153 21.34 -16.36 -15.52
N PRO A 154 21.94 -15.21 -15.86
CA PRO A 154 21.33 -14.29 -16.79
C PRO A 154 21.46 -14.84 -18.23
N ASP A 155 20.44 -14.64 -19.06
CA ASP A 155 20.48 -14.96 -20.50
C ASP A 155 21.46 -14.03 -21.22
N TRP A 156 21.62 -12.80 -20.71
CA TRP A 156 22.58 -11.80 -21.15
C TRP A 156 23.00 -10.94 -19.95
N GLY A 157 24.28 -10.57 -19.88
CA GLY A 157 24.82 -9.71 -18.81
C GLY A 157 26.02 -10.33 -18.09
N VAL A 158 26.08 -10.16 -16.77
CA VAL A 158 27.25 -10.54 -15.95
C VAL A 158 26.83 -11.51 -14.86
N ALA A 159 27.52 -12.65 -14.78
CA ALA A 159 27.46 -13.58 -13.66
C ALA A 159 28.85 -13.72 -13.05
N ILE A 160 28.94 -13.69 -11.72
CA ILE A 160 30.19 -13.91 -10.99
C ILE A 160 30.05 -15.21 -10.21
N TYR A 161 31.08 -16.04 -10.28
CA TYR A 161 31.16 -17.31 -9.58
C TYR A 161 32.33 -17.28 -8.59
N ASN A 162 32.15 -17.90 -7.43
CA ASN A 162 33.24 -18.11 -6.50
C ASN A 162 34.13 -19.30 -6.92
N GLY A 163 35.25 -19.51 -6.22
CA GLY A 163 36.21 -20.59 -6.52
C GLY A 163 35.65 -22.01 -6.37
N ALA A 164 34.48 -22.18 -5.77
CA ALA A 164 33.76 -23.45 -5.68
C ALA A 164 32.72 -23.65 -6.80
N GLY A 165 32.66 -22.74 -7.78
CA GLY A 165 31.74 -22.79 -8.90
C GLY A 165 30.30 -22.36 -8.57
N ARG A 166 30.05 -21.76 -7.38
CA ARG A 166 28.73 -21.24 -7.03
C ARG A 166 28.57 -19.80 -7.50
N MET A 167 27.44 -19.48 -8.12
CA MET A 167 27.12 -18.11 -8.55
C MET A 167 26.89 -17.21 -7.32
N THR A 168 27.62 -16.11 -7.25
CA THR A 168 27.55 -15.12 -6.16
C THR A 168 26.98 -13.78 -6.61
N TYR A 169 26.89 -13.53 -7.90
CA TYR A 169 26.22 -12.37 -8.48
C TYR A 169 25.62 -12.73 -9.83
N SER A 170 24.47 -12.15 -10.14
CA SER A 170 23.81 -12.20 -11.44
C SER A 170 23.21 -10.84 -11.73
N SER A 171 23.39 -10.34 -12.94
CA SER A 171 22.85 -9.06 -13.40
C SER A 171 21.32 -9.03 -13.49
N TYR A 172 20.63 -10.15 -13.28
CA TYR A 172 19.17 -10.17 -13.09
C TYR A 172 18.71 -9.53 -11.78
N TYR A 173 19.61 -9.39 -10.80
CA TYR A 173 19.26 -8.85 -9.49
C TYR A 173 20.08 -7.60 -9.20
N THR A 174 19.41 -6.49 -8.95
CA THR A 174 20.05 -5.25 -8.47
C THR A 174 20.71 -5.51 -7.12
N PRO A 175 21.99 -5.17 -6.94
CA PRO A 175 22.68 -5.41 -5.69
C PRO A 175 22.12 -4.53 -4.56
N PHE A 176 22.36 -4.96 -3.33
CA PHE A 176 22.14 -4.14 -2.15
C PHE A 176 23.27 -3.12 -2.03
N PHE A 177 23.00 -1.84 -2.28
CA PHE A 177 23.92 -0.75 -2.08
C PHE A 177 23.90 -0.35 -0.60
N MET A 178 25.08 -0.22 -0.01
CA MET A 178 25.19 0.15 1.39
C MET A 178 24.79 1.61 1.56
N GLY A 179 23.85 1.85 2.45
CA GLY A 179 23.49 3.19 2.91
C GLY A 179 24.13 3.52 4.26
N GLU A 180 23.42 4.28 5.08
CA GLU A 180 23.94 4.84 6.34
C GLU A 180 22.96 4.73 7.50
N MET A 181 23.46 4.91 8.72
CA MET A 181 22.63 5.03 9.92
C MET A 181 22.23 6.49 10.13
N ILE A 182 20.93 6.75 10.19
CA ILE A 182 20.35 8.05 10.55
C ILE A 182 20.06 8.04 12.06
N PRO A 183 20.73 8.90 12.86
CA PRO A 183 20.39 9.03 14.26
C PRO A 183 19.06 9.77 14.41
N VAL A 184 18.00 9.06 14.82
CA VAL A 184 16.70 9.66 15.11
C VAL A 184 16.67 10.06 16.57
N ARG A 185 16.49 11.37 16.83
CA ARG A 185 16.40 11.94 18.17
C ARG A 185 15.12 12.74 18.29
N LYS A 186 14.36 12.48 19.35
CA LYS A 186 13.03 13.09 19.55
C LYS A 186 12.12 12.94 18.32
N GLY A 187 12.21 11.80 17.63
CA GLY A 187 11.38 11.49 16.46
C GLY A 187 11.77 12.16 15.15
N SER A 188 12.96 12.75 15.03
CA SER A 188 13.45 13.26 13.74
C SER A 188 14.94 12.97 13.55
N GLY A 189 15.38 12.86 12.30
CA GLY A 189 16.77 12.65 11.95
C GLY A 189 17.05 13.07 10.51
N SER A 190 18.33 13.20 10.16
CA SER A 190 18.74 13.51 8.79
C SER A 190 19.94 12.68 8.40
N ALA A 191 19.90 12.19 7.16
CA ALA A 191 21.00 11.54 6.50
C ALA A 191 22.16 12.52 6.25
N SER A 192 23.39 12.04 6.41
CA SER A 192 24.60 12.83 6.18
C SER A 192 25.12 12.69 4.75
N ASN A 193 24.97 11.51 4.17
CA ASN A 193 25.51 11.16 2.86
C ASN A 193 24.41 10.83 1.84
N ILE A 194 23.18 10.59 2.31
CA ILE A 194 22.05 10.23 1.45
C ILE A 194 21.14 11.44 1.25
N ALA A 195 21.04 11.92 0.01
CA ALA A 195 20.22 13.09 -0.32
C ALA A 195 18.72 12.81 -0.14
N LYS A 196 18.31 11.57 -0.40
CA LYS A 196 16.91 11.17 -0.30
C LYS A 196 16.82 9.75 0.29
N PRO A 197 16.72 9.60 1.63
CA PRO A 197 16.73 8.29 2.29
C PRO A 197 15.45 7.49 2.04
N MET A 198 15.60 6.16 2.00
CA MET A 198 14.53 5.17 2.16
C MET A 198 14.79 4.38 3.43
N VAL A 199 13.78 4.19 4.26
CA VAL A 199 13.93 3.52 5.57
C VAL A 199 13.06 2.28 5.66
N GLN A 200 13.38 1.42 6.63
CA GLN A 200 12.54 0.27 6.96
C GLN A 200 11.28 0.72 7.71
N VAL A 201 10.13 0.67 7.04
CA VAL A 201 8.83 1.12 7.56
C VAL A 201 8.23 0.20 8.64
N ASN A 202 8.88 -0.92 8.98
CA ASN A 202 8.42 -1.92 9.96
C ASN A 202 9.20 -1.89 11.30
N GLN A 203 9.98 -0.83 11.58
CA GLN A 203 10.78 -0.79 12.81
C GLN A 203 10.07 -0.20 14.02
N LEU A 204 9.00 0.55 13.80
CA LEU A 204 8.19 1.11 14.86
C LEU A 204 6.83 0.42 14.88
N ALA A 205 6.35 0.09 16.08
CA ALA A 205 5.05 -0.55 16.25
C ALA A 205 3.92 0.45 16.46
N LYS A 206 4.03 1.32 17.48
CA LYS A 206 2.96 2.26 17.85
C LYS A 206 3.54 3.57 18.36
N LEU A 207 2.88 4.67 18.03
CA LEU A 207 3.11 5.99 18.62
C LEU A 207 2.06 6.28 19.68
N VAL A 208 2.49 6.90 20.77
CA VAL A 208 1.63 7.25 21.91
C VAL A 208 1.69 8.75 22.12
N GLU A 209 0.51 9.38 22.09
CA GLU A 209 0.37 10.82 22.31
C GLU A 209 -0.56 11.08 23.50
N SER A 210 -0.12 11.92 24.46
CA SER A 210 -0.99 12.33 25.56
C SER A 210 -1.96 13.43 25.11
N LYS A 211 -3.25 13.22 25.35
CA LYS A 211 -4.30 14.25 25.15
C LYS A 211 -4.69 14.96 26.44
N GLY A 212 -3.92 14.74 27.52
CA GLY A 212 -4.19 15.29 28.84
C GLY A 212 -5.28 14.52 29.59
N ARG A 213 -5.44 14.83 30.89
CA ARG A 213 -6.43 14.19 31.79
C ARG A 213 -6.39 12.65 31.83
N GLY A 214 -5.23 12.03 31.56
CA GLY A 214 -5.08 10.57 31.52
C GLY A 214 -5.54 9.91 30.21
N TYR A 215 -5.90 10.69 29.19
CA TYR A 215 -6.19 10.17 27.86
C TYR A 215 -4.92 10.07 27.02
N PHE A 216 -4.79 8.94 26.35
CA PHE A 216 -3.73 8.68 25.39
C PHE A 216 -4.33 8.17 24.08
N TRP A 217 -3.76 8.63 22.98
CA TRP A 217 -4.06 8.12 21.65
C TRP A 217 -2.91 7.26 21.17
N PHE A 218 -3.26 6.14 20.57
CA PHE A 218 -2.34 5.17 20.00
C PHE A 218 -2.50 5.19 18.50
N PHE A 219 -1.40 5.42 17.79
CA PHE A 219 -1.36 5.43 16.33
C PHE A 219 -0.42 4.33 15.83
N ASP A 220 -0.67 3.84 14.63
CA ASP A 220 0.42 3.20 13.90
C ASP A 220 1.52 4.23 13.63
N SER A 221 2.75 3.75 13.68
CA SER A 221 3.93 4.57 13.44
C SER A 221 4.40 4.45 12.00
N GLY A 222 4.78 5.57 11.42
CA GLY A 222 5.38 5.64 10.11
C GLY A 222 6.43 6.74 10.04
N PHE A 223 6.80 7.07 8.81
CA PHE A 223 7.79 8.07 8.48
C PHE A 223 7.25 9.04 7.43
N SER A 224 7.48 10.32 7.65
CA SER A 224 7.41 11.35 6.60
C SER A 224 8.83 11.77 6.22
N PHE A 225 8.96 12.30 5.00
CA PHE A 225 10.23 12.57 4.35
C PHE A 225 10.25 13.98 3.77
N SER A 226 11.41 14.61 3.77
CA SER A 226 11.66 15.88 3.08
C SER A 226 13.16 16.04 2.86
N GLY A 227 13.58 15.95 1.60
CA GLY A 227 15.00 15.92 1.26
C GLY A 227 15.70 14.76 1.97
N ASN A 228 16.78 15.07 2.70
CA ASN A 228 17.56 14.09 3.45
C ASN A 228 17.03 13.81 4.86
N ALA A 229 15.92 14.44 5.25
CA ALA A 229 15.37 14.35 6.59
C ALA A 229 14.18 13.41 6.67
N ILE A 230 14.05 12.76 7.83
CA ILE A 230 12.97 11.86 8.19
C ILE A 230 12.34 12.28 9.52
N TRP A 231 11.03 12.09 9.63
CA TRP A 231 10.28 12.29 10.87
C TRP A 231 9.41 11.09 11.15
N VAL A 232 9.48 10.60 12.38
CA VAL A 232 8.52 9.64 12.91
C VAL A 232 7.17 10.34 12.99
N SER A 233 6.18 9.75 12.33
CA SER A 233 4.87 10.37 12.06
C SER A 233 3.73 9.37 12.31
N HIS A 234 2.54 9.89 12.60
CA HIS A 234 1.34 9.07 12.73
C HIS A 234 0.91 8.56 11.36
N VAL A 235 0.53 7.29 11.29
CA VAL A 235 -0.14 6.66 10.15
C VAL A 235 -1.29 5.80 10.67
N GLY A 236 -2.21 5.41 9.78
CA GLY A 236 -3.38 4.63 10.15
C GLY A 236 -4.34 5.38 11.09
N LYS A 237 -5.26 4.63 11.70
CA LYS A 237 -6.27 5.19 12.60
C LYS A 237 -5.78 5.25 14.04
N ALA A 238 -6.29 6.25 14.77
CA ALA A 238 -6.05 6.41 16.19
C ALA A 238 -7.06 5.59 17.00
N ASP A 239 -6.57 4.79 17.96
CA ASP A 239 -7.41 4.23 19.01
C ASP A 239 -7.19 5.03 20.30
N SER A 240 -8.27 5.31 21.04
CA SER A 240 -8.24 6.08 22.27
C SER A 240 -8.53 5.20 23.47
N GLU A 241 -7.67 5.29 24.48
CA GLU A 241 -7.83 4.54 25.72
C GLU A 241 -7.53 5.43 26.92
N HIS A 242 -8.24 5.18 28.02
CA HIS A 242 -8.06 5.91 29.27
C HIS A 242 -7.10 5.14 30.19
N PHE A 243 -6.01 5.80 30.61
CA PHE A 243 -5.02 5.19 31.49
C PHE A 243 -4.59 6.13 32.62
N GLN A 244 -4.29 5.56 33.79
CA GLN A 244 -3.54 6.27 34.82
C GLN A 244 -2.07 6.37 34.41
N ARG A 245 -1.52 7.60 34.45
CA ARG A 245 -0.17 7.96 33.97
C ARG A 245 0.96 7.07 34.50
N ASP A 246 0.79 6.50 35.69
CA ASP A 246 1.84 5.80 36.40
C ASP A 246 1.88 4.28 36.11
N TRP A 247 1.02 3.78 35.22
CA TRP A 247 0.86 2.34 34.92
C TRP A 247 1.43 1.90 33.57
N PHE A 248 2.14 2.77 32.85
CA PHE A 248 2.74 2.43 31.56
C PHE A 248 4.16 2.98 31.43
N SER A 249 5.06 2.17 30.89
CA SER A 249 6.44 2.55 30.58
C SER A 249 6.53 2.91 29.10
N TYR A 250 6.87 4.16 28.81
CA TYR A 250 7.17 4.63 27.45
C TYR A 250 8.65 4.99 27.36
N ARG A 251 9.21 4.92 26.15
CA ARG A 251 10.56 5.42 25.86
C ARG A 251 10.49 6.56 24.85
N PRO A 252 11.36 7.57 24.98
CA PRO A 252 11.51 8.57 23.94
C PRO A 252 11.95 7.91 22.63
N ILE A 253 11.58 8.53 21.52
CA ILE A 253 11.90 8.09 20.16
C ILE A 253 13.36 8.44 19.86
N ASP A 254 14.26 7.65 20.44
CA ASP A 254 15.71 7.81 20.35
C ASP A 254 16.35 6.48 19.93
N TYR A 255 16.51 6.27 18.63
CA TYR A 255 17.17 5.11 18.05
C TYR A 255 17.75 5.46 16.67
N ASP A 256 18.65 4.62 16.16
CA ASP A 256 19.28 4.84 14.87
C ASP A 256 18.60 3.97 13.82
N ILE A 257 18.32 4.53 12.64
CA ILE A 257 17.64 3.84 11.54
C ILE A 257 18.60 3.66 10.37
N TYR A 258 18.68 2.44 9.86
CA TYR A 258 19.39 2.21 8.61
C TYR A 258 18.56 2.69 7.43
N ALA A 259 19.16 3.53 6.59
CA ALA A 259 18.55 4.04 5.38
C ALA A 259 19.41 3.71 4.16
N ILE A 260 18.76 3.45 3.03
CA ILE A 260 19.40 3.32 1.71
C ILE A 260 19.08 4.55 0.86
N ASN A 261 19.85 4.77 -0.22
CA ASN A 261 19.62 5.90 -1.11
C ASN A 261 18.56 5.57 -2.16
N PHE A 262 17.56 6.44 -2.30
CA PHE A 262 16.50 6.28 -3.29
C PHE A 262 17.02 6.27 -4.72
N ASP A 263 17.94 7.20 -5.04
CA ASP A 263 18.42 7.39 -6.42
C ASP A 263 19.30 6.20 -6.91
N ASP A 264 19.63 5.24 -6.04
CA ASP A 264 20.33 4.00 -6.42
C ASP A 264 19.36 2.96 -7.05
N TYR A 265 18.04 3.16 -6.89
CA TYR A 265 17.01 2.18 -7.25
C TYR A 265 15.91 2.72 -8.17
N PHE A 266 15.72 4.04 -8.22
CA PHE A 266 14.71 4.74 -9.02
C PHE A 266 15.31 5.97 -9.68
#